data_AF-A0A8M2BL01-F1
#
_entry.id   AF-A0A8M2BL01-F1
#
_cell.length_a   1.000
_cell.length_b   1.000
_cell.length_c   1.000
_cell.angle_alpha   90.00
_cell.angle_beta   90.00
_cell.angle_gamma   90.00
#
_symmetry.space_group_name_H-M   'P 1'
#
loop_
_entity.id
_entity.type
_entity.pdbx_description
1 polymer ?
#
loop_
_entity_poly.entity_id
_entity_poly.type
_entity_poly.pdbx_seq_one_letter_code
_entity_poly.pdbx_strand_id
1 'polypeptide(L)'
;MASFILVLFPFLLLQAALGSVFLDGEKADSVLWRRRRANTWLFEEFLPGNVERECIEEKCVLEEAREAFENDEKTMEFWASYVVKFPCGKTSKPAVKTYGTASVTNTTAQFSNMTVKSTSSIPKPDNLTNPTNSKDIKEKLAPPRAKLPKWAFEEYLTSPAPTVSGPKSRIIGGNSALPGEIPWQVALVSRSTQQVFCGGSILNPLWVITAAHCLLGNHNGSFYIRVGEHDVSKIEGTEQNVDVIKLISHPRYNSKVSLFNHDIALLRLRSPIRLTPTVRPICLGPMVFSNTLLQSGTLATVSGWGRVRFQGRSAATLQKIELPYVDRTVCKESSSDPITHFMFCAGHSDSPKDACQGDSGGPHVMRYHNTWFLTGIISWGEECAKKGKYGVYTQVGNYYRWIQHTMGVTTGALLTNVDQ
;
A
#
# COMPACT_ATOMS: atom_id res chain seq x y z
N MET A 1 -26.90 -76.52 -27.52
CA MET A 1 -26.00 -75.42 -27.94
C MET A 1 -25.63 -74.63 -26.69
N ALA A 2 -24.32 -74.44 -26.40
CA ALA A 2 -23.84 -74.04 -25.07
C ALA A 2 -22.97 -72.76 -25.09
N SER A 3 -23.33 -71.78 -25.94
CA SER A 3 -22.44 -70.67 -26.31
C SER A 3 -23.07 -69.28 -26.21
N PHE A 4 -24.20 -69.11 -25.50
CA PHE A 4 -24.91 -67.82 -25.40
C PHE A 4 -25.16 -67.31 -23.96
N ILE A 5 -24.89 -68.11 -22.92
CA ILE A 5 -25.20 -67.74 -21.52
C ILE A 5 -24.02 -67.03 -20.83
N LEU A 6 -22.79 -67.20 -21.33
CA LEU A 6 -21.55 -66.76 -20.68
C LEU A 6 -21.19 -65.26 -20.83
N VAL A 7 -22.05 -64.45 -21.47
CA VAL A 7 -21.76 -63.01 -21.73
C VAL A 7 -22.65 -62.07 -20.91
N LEU A 8 -23.81 -62.51 -20.41
CA LEU A 8 -24.73 -61.66 -19.64
C LEU A 8 -24.43 -61.59 -18.14
N PHE A 9 -23.83 -62.64 -17.56
CA PHE A 9 -23.53 -62.69 -16.13
C PHE A 9 -22.51 -61.65 -15.60
N PRO A 10 -21.43 -61.28 -16.31
CA PRO A 10 -20.53 -60.22 -15.81
C PRO A 10 -21.16 -58.82 -15.89
N PHE A 11 -22.14 -58.60 -16.77
CA PHE A 11 -22.78 -57.29 -16.91
C PHE A 11 -23.78 -57.00 -15.77
N LEU A 12 -24.49 -58.03 -15.30
CA LEU A 12 -25.44 -57.90 -14.19
C LEU A 12 -24.75 -57.60 -12.84
N LEU A 13 -23.54 -58.10 -12.64
CA LEU A 13 -22.73 -57.82 -11.44
C LEU A 13 -22.11 -56.40 -11.43
N LEU A 14 -21.94 -55.76 -12.59
CA LEU A 14 -21.35 -54.42 -12.66
C LEU A 14 -22.36 -53.32 -12.25
N GLN A 15 -23.66 -53.52 -12.45
CA GLN A 15 -24.69 -52.60 -11.95
C GLN A 15 -24.87 -52.66 -10.43
N ALA A 16 -24.56 -53.79 -9.79
CA ALA A 16 -24.61 -53.93 -8.33
C ALA A 16 -23.49 -53.16 -7.59
N ALA A 17 -22.47 -52.69 -8.31
CA ALA A 17 -21.37 -51.90 -7.74
C ALA A 17 -21.60 -50.37 -7.77
N LEU A 18 -22.68 -49.90 -8.41
CA LEU A 18 -23.11 -48.50 -8.35
C LEU A 18 -23.94 -48.23 -7.08
N GLY A 19 -23.30 -48.41 -5.92
CA GLY A 19 -23.73 -47.72 -4.70
C GLY A 19 -23.73 -46.22 -4.96
N SER A 20 -24.76 -45.50 -4.52
CA SER A 20 -24.96 -44.11 -4.90
C SER A 20 -23.78 -43.23 -4.43
N VAL A 21 -23.10 -42.60 -5.40
CA VAL A 21 -22.04 -41.60 -5.12
C VAL A 21 -22.61 -40.38 -4.39
N PHE A 22 -23.92 -40.18 -4.48
CA PHE A 22 -24.68 -39.23 -3.68
C PHE A 22 -25.17 -39.88 -2.38
N LEU A 23 -25.01 -39.15 -1.29
CA LEU A 23 -25.67 -39.44 -0.02
C LEU A 23 -27.19 -39.24 -0.17
N ASP A 24 -27.94 -40.13 0.48
CA ASP A 24 -29.37 -39.98 0.71
C ASP A 24 -29.67 -38.69 1.51
N GLY A 25 -30.85 -38.10 1.35
CA GLY A 25 -31.15 -36.74 1.82
C GLY A 25 -30.88 -36.52 3.31
N GLU A 26 -31.44 -37.39 4.16
CA GLU A 26 -31.22 -37.36 5.62
C GLU A 26 -29.75 -37.58 6.01
N LYS A 27 -28.98 -38.29 5.17
CA LYS A 27 -27.55 -38.55 5.42
C LYS A 27 -26.66 -37.41 4.94
N ALA A 28 -27.04 -36.70 3.88
CA ALA A 28 -26.35 -35.49 3.44
C ALA A 28 -26.39 -34.39 4.52
N ASP A 29 -27.57 -34.17 5.12
CA ASP A 29 -27.76 -33.25 6.25
C ASP A 29 -26.87 -33.61 7.46
N SER A 30 -26.68 -34.91 7.74
CA SER A 30 -25.81 -35.36 8.83
C SER A 30 -24.32 -35.05 8.60
N VAL A 31 -23.88 -34.91 7.35
CA VAL A 31 -22.50 -34.60 6.97
C VAL A 31 -22.26 -33.09 6.90
N LEU A 32 -23.26 -32.30 6.48
CA LEU A 32 -23.18 -30.84 6.42
C LEU A 32 -23.60 -30.17 7.74
N TRP A 33 -22.98 -30.58 8.86
CA TRP A 33 -23.14 -29.94 10.17
C TRP A 33 -22.44 -28.56 10.26
N ARG A 34 -22.78 -27.64 9.33
CA ARG A 34 -22.60 -26.21 9.53
C ARG A 34 -23.44 -25.81 10.74
N ARG A 35 -22.78 -25.49 11.85
CA ARG A 35 -23.39 -24.83 13.00
C ARG A 35 -23.98 -23.49 12.53
N ARG A 36 -25.28 -23.46 12.20
CA ARG A 36 -26.03 -22.22 11.95
C ARG A 36 -25.70 -21.25 13.08
N ARG A 37 -25.26 -20.05 12.71
CA ARG A 37 -25.11 -18.95 13.67
C ARG A 37 -26.52 -18.40 13.98
N ALA A 38 -26.61 -17.49 14.93
CA ALA A 38 -27.88 -17.17 15.56
C ALA A 38 -28.69 -16.15 14.73
N ASN A 39 -29.19 -16.57 13.56
CA ASN A 39 -30.13 -15.79 12.73
C ASN A 39 -31.21 -15.17 13.63
N THR A 40 -31.40 -13.86 13.51
CA THR A 40 -32.34 -13.14 14.35
C THR A 40 -33.67 -13.04 13.61
N TRP A 41 -34.65 -13.85 14.05
CA TRP A 41 -35.97 -14.11 13.44
C TRP A 41 -36.01 -15.11 12.27
N LEU A 42 -37.16 -15.78 12.15
CA LEU A 42 -37.39 -17.00 11.36
C LEU A 42 -37.40 -16.83 9.83
N PHE A 43 -37.23 -15.61 9.32
CA PHE A 43 -37.45 -15.28 7.89
C PHE A 43 -36.31 -14.46 7.27
N GLU A 44 -35.18 -14.31 7.97
CA GLU A 44 -34.02 -13.54 7.52
C GLU A 44 -33.45 -14.06 6.19
N GLU A 45 -33.47 -15.39 5.99
CA GLU A 45 -33.04 -16.13 4.79
C GLU A 45 -33.92 -15.86 3.53
N PHE A 46 -34.98 -15.04 3.66
CA PHE A 46 -35.83 -14.55 2.54
C PHE A 46 -35.65 -13.06 2.22
N LEU A 47 -34.83 -12.33 2.99
CA LEU A 47 -34.51 -10.94 2.69
C LEU A 47 -33.40 -10.87 1.63
N PRO A 48 -33.40 -9.87 0.73
CA PRO A 48 -32.24 -9.63 -0.12
C PRO A 48 -31.00 -9.33 0.74
N GLY A 49 -29.85 -9.87 0.29
CA GLY A 49 -28.57 -9.77 0.99
C GLY A 49 -28.20 -8.31 1.28
N ASN A 50 -27.68 -8.08 2.48
CA ASN A 50 -27.43 -6.73 2.98
C ASN A 50 -26.13 -6.64 3.76
N VAL A 51 -25.18 -5.88 3.21
CA VAL A 51 -23.83 -5.70 3.76
C VAL A 51 -23.84 -5.12 5.18
N GLU A 52 -24.79 -4.24 5.52
CA GLU A 52 -24.89 -3.70 6.88
C GLU A 52 -25.30 -4.82 7.86
N ARG A 53 -26.41 -5.50 7.57
CA ARG A 53 -26.96 -6.58 8.41
C ARG A 53 -25.99 -7.77 8.54
N GLU A 54 -25.63 -8.41 7.43
CA GLU A 54 -24.89 -9.68 7.45
C GLU A 54 -23.39 -9.50 7.76
N CYS A 55 -22.79 -8.38 7.32
CA CYS A 55 -21.34 -8.20 7.40
C CYS A 55 -20.88 -7.12 8.40
N ILE A 56 -21.68 -6.11 8.75
CA ILE A 56 -21.23 -5.01 9.63
C ILE A 56 -21.83 -5.14 11.04
N GLU A 57 -23.10 -5.51 11.16
CA GLU A 57 -23.74 -5.92 12.42
C GLU A 57 -23.35 -7.36 12.80
N GLU A 58 -23.40 -8.29 11.83
CA GLU A 58 -22.99 -9.70 11.95
C GLU A 58 -21.58 -10.00 11.37
N LYS A 59 -21.19 -11.28 11.31
CA LYS A 59 -19.92 -11.71 10.69
C LYS A 59 -20.10 -12.64 9.49
N CYS A 60 -20.30 -12.08 8.30
CA CYS A 60 -20.54 -12.84 7.08
C CYS A 60 -19.38 -13.73 6.59
N VAL A 61 -19.70 -14.65 5.67
CA VAL A 61 -18.77 -15.38 4.77
C VAL A 61 -18.76 -14.75 3.37
N LEU A 62 -17.87 -15.21 2.49
CA LEU A 62 -17.70 -14.67 1.13
C LEU A 62 -19.01 -14.74 0.31
N GLU A 63 -19.80 -15.80 0.44
CA GLU A 63 -21.02 -15.97 -0.37
C GLU A 63 -22.14 -15.01 0.05
N GLU A 64 -22.34 -14.82 1.35
CA GLU A 64 -23.26 -13.79 1.90
C GLU A 64 -22.83 -12.38 1.42
N ALA A 65 -21.52 -12.09 1.38
CA ALA A 65 -21.00 -10.86 0.78
C ALA A 65 -21.20 -10.80 -0.75
N ARG A 66 -21.23 -11.93 -1.47
CA ARG A 66 -21.46 -11.99 -2.91
C ARG A 66 -22.92 -11.75 -3.27
N GLU A 67 -23.83 -12.33 -2.49
CA GLU A 67 -25.27 -12.09 -2.53
C GLU A 67 -25.60 -10.62 -2.24
N ALA A 68 -24.94 -10.00 -1.25
CA ALA A 68 -25.19 -8.60 -0.87
C ALA A 68 -24.62 -7.54 -1.83
N PHE A 69 -23.77 -7.90 -2.81
CA PHE A 69 -23.20 -6.97 -3.79
C PHE A 69 -23.59 -7.26 -5.26
N GLU A 70 -24.08 -8.47 -5.56
CA GLU A 70 -24.41 -8.97 -6.91
C GLU A 70 -23.29 -8.76 -7.97
N ASN A 71 -22.04 -8.61 -7.53
CA ASN A 71 -20.93 -8.19 -8.39
C ASN A 71 -19.58 -8.61 -7.81
N ASP A 72 -18.87 -9.51 -8.51
CA ASP A 72 -17.65 -10.14 -7.98
C ASP A 72 -16.51 -9.14 -7.70
N GLU A 73 -16.36 -8.07 -8.50
CA GLU A 73 -15.32 -7.05 -8.29
C GLU A 73 -15.55 -6.26 -6.99
N LYS A 74 -16.78 -5.78 -6.76
CA LYS A 74 -17.17 -5.12 -5.50
C LYS A 74 -17.11 -6.07 -4.31
N THR A 75 -17.57 -7.30 -4.50
CA THR A 75 -17.52 -8.37 -3.48
C THR A 75 -16.07 -8.58 -3.03
N MET A 76 -15.14 -8.69 -3.97
CA MET A 76 -13.73 -8.93 -3.65
C MET A 76 -13.01 -7.69 -3.10
N GLU A 77 -13.33 -6.46 -3.53
CA GLU A 77 -12.81 -5.24 -2.87
C GLU A 77 -13.32 -5.15 -1.42
N PHE A 78 -14.61 -5.39 -1.19
CA PHE A 78 -15.20 -5.45 0.15
C PHE A 78 -14.54 -6.54 0.98
N TRP A 79 -14.55 -7.79 0.52
CA TRP A 79 -14.07 -8.97 1.25
C TRP A 79 -12.60 -8.84 1.64
N ALA A 80 -11.75 -8.32 0.74
CA ALA A 80 -10.34 -8.06 1.03
C ALA A 80 -10.15 -7.00 2.15
N SER A 81 -11.01 -5.98 2.21
CA SER A 81 -11.01 -4.99 3.29
C SER A 81 -11.63 -5.50 4.60
N TYR A 82 -12.58 -6.43 4.47
CA TYR A 82 -13.39 -6.98 5.55
C TYR A 82 -12.64 -8.02 6.38
N VAL A 83 -12.06 -9.03 5.71
CA VAL A 83 -11.25 -10.06 6.36
C VAL A 83 -9.96 -9.47 6.95
N VAL A 84 -9.40 -8.44 6.30
CA VAL A 84 -8.15 -7.79 6.70
C VAL A 84 -8.38 -6.35 7.15
N LYS A 85 -8.87 -6.18 8.38
CA LYS A 85 -9.18 -4.88 9.05
C LYS A 85 -8.10 -3.79 8.91
N PHE A 86 -6.83 -4.16 8.72
CA PHE A 86 -5.72 -3.25 8.45
C PHE A 86 -4.88 -3.79 7.28
N PRO A 87 -5.35 -3.64 6.04
CA PRO A 87 -4.67 -4.19 4.87
C PRO A 87 -3.44 -3.35 4.51
N CYS A 88 -2.46 -3.95 3.85
CA CYS A 88 -1.21 -3.26 3.54
C CYS A 88 -1.44 -2.06 2.62
N GLY A 89 -0.61 -1.02 2.77
CA GLY A 89 -0.58 0.12 1.87
C GLY A 89 -1.84 0.99 1.85
N LYS A 90 -2.84 0.75 2.72
CA LYS A 90 -3.98 1.65 2.90
C LYS A 90 -3.74 2.59 4.07
N THR A 91 -3.75 3.89 3.83
CA THR A 91 -3.87 4.90 4.89
C THR A 91 -5.32 4.98 5.39
N SER A 92 -5.55 5.57 6.57
CA SER A 92 -6.89 6.07 6.91
C SER A 92 -7.14 7.37 6.15
N LYS A 93 -8.36 7.57 5.62
CA LYS A 93 -8.79 8.92 5.21
C LYS A 93 -8.64 9.84 6.43
N PRO A 94 -7.98 11.01 6.33
CA PRO A 94 -7.92 11.93 7.45
C PRO A 94 -9.35 12.34 7.80
N ALA A 95 -9.73 12.16 9.07
CA ALA A 95 -11.01 12.64 9.55
C ALA A 95 -10.98 14.16 9.50
N VAL A 96 -11.66 14.75 8.50
CA VAL A 96 -11.87 16.20 8.42
C VAL A 96 -12.83 16.56 9.55
N LYS A 97 -12.25 16.77 10.74
CA LYS A 97 -12.95 17.35 11.88
C LYS A 97 -13.20 18.82 11.58
N THR A 98 -14.27 19.07 10.84
CA THR A 98 -14.86 20.40 10.69
C THR A 98 -15.45 20.81 12.03
N TYR A 99 -14.60 21.16 12.99
CA TYR A 99 -14.99 21.93 14.18
C TYR A 99 -15.31 23.36 13.73
N GLY A 100 -16.41 23.50 12.99
CA GLY A 100 -17.10 24.76 12.82
C GLY A 100 -17.62 25.15 14.20
N THR A 101 -16.86 25.99 14.91
CA THR A 101 -17.27 26.59 16.17
C THR A 101 -18.43 27.53 15.88
N ALA A 102 -19.65 27.00 15.91
CA ALA A 102 -20.89 27.76 15.84
C ALA A 102 -21.01 28.61 17.11
N SER A 103 -20.34 29.75 17.11
CA SER A 103 -20.37 30.72 18.20
C SER A 103 -21.77 31.32 18.27
N VAL A 104 -22.54 30.94 19.28
CA VAL A 104 -23.91 31.43 19.49
C VAL A 104 -23.85 32.86 20.04
N THR A 105 -23.76 33.83 19.14
CA THR A 105 -23.90 35.26 19.46
C THR A 105 -25.33 35.71 19.16
N ASN A 106 -26.13 35.89 20.22
CA ASN A 106 -27.44 36.52 20.11
C ASN A 106 -27.28 37.96 19.61
N THR A 107 -27.88 38.31 18.46
CA THR A 107 -28.13 39.70 18.08
C THR A 107 -29.40 39.79 17.25
N THR A 108 -30.32 40.67 17.65
CA THR A 108 -31.69 40.75 17.14
C THR A 108 -31.77 41.67 15.92
N ALA A 109 -32.19 41.16 14.75
CA ALA A 109 -32.62 42.00 13.62
C ALA A 109 -33.57 41.28 12.65
N GLN A 110 -34.86 41.65 12.73
CA GLN A 110 -35.90 41.74 11.70
C GLN A 110 -36.04 40.68 10.57
N PHE A 111 -37.28 40.19 10.43
CA PHE A 111 -37.82 39.50 9.25
C PHE A 111 -37.77 40.37 7.99
N SER A 112 -37.50 39.73 6.84
CA SER A 112 -38.28 39.94 5.62
C SER A 112 -38.28 38.66 4.78
N ASN A 113 -39.35 38.44 4.00
CA ASN A 113 -39.61 37.16 3.33
C ASN A 113 -38.92 37.07 1.97
N MET A 114 -38.64 35.84 1.49
CA MET A 114 -39.32 35.33 0.28
C MET A 114 -39.15 33.81 0.11
N THR A 115 -40.15 33.19 -0.51
CA THR A 115 -40.28 31.73 -0.68
C THR A 115 -39.79 31.29 -2.06
N VAL A 116 -39.10 30.14 -2.15
CA VAL A 116 -38.87 29.43 -3.42
C VAL A 116 -39.32 27.98 -3.24
N LYS A 117 -40.10 27.46 -4.20
CA LYS A 117 -40.62 26.09 -4.20
C LYS A 117 -39.72 25.15 -4.99
N SER A 118 -39.70 23.88 -4.58
CA SER A 118 -39.10 22.77 -5.32
C SER A 118 -40.00 22.30 -6.46
N THR A 119 -39.40 21.91 -7.59
CA THR A 119 -40.02 21.02 -8.59
C THR A 119 -38.94 20.21 -9.31
N SER A 120 -39.28 18.99 -9.72
CA SER A 120 -38.42 18.05 -10.45
C SER A 120 -39.03 17.70 -11.80
N SER A 121 -38.20 17.26 -12.75
CA SER A 121 -38.63 16.51 -13.94
C SER A 121 -37.47 15.76 -14.60
N ILE A 122 -37.82 14.74 -15.39
CA ILE A 122 -36.91 13.83 -16.10
C ILE A 122 -37.27 13.87 -17.60
N PRO A 123 -36.31 13.90 -18.54
CA PRO A 123 -36.56 13.64 -19.97
C PRO A 123 -36.17 12.20 -20.39
N LYS A 124 -36.80 11.71 -21.47
CA LYS A 124 -36.45 10.49 -22.22
C LYS A 124 -36.23 10.84 -23.72
N PRO A 125 -35.68 9.93 -24.55
CA PRO A 125 -35.02 10.29 -25.82
C PRO A 125 -35.91 10.15 -27.08
N ASP A 126 -35.38 10.63 -28.21
CA ASP A 126 -35.82 10.31 -29.58
C ASP A 126 -34.62 10.19 -30.56
N ASN A 127 -34.85 9.85 -31.84
CA ASN A 127 -33.93 9.06 -32.67
C ASN A 127 -33.80 9.52 -34.17
N LEU A 128 -33.01 8.78 -34.98
CA LEU A 128 -32.81 8.89 -36.46
C LEU A 128 -31.89 10.06 -36.94
N THR A 129 -31.07 9.99 -38.01
CA THR A 129 -31.02 9.16 -39.26
C THR A 129 -29.57 8.80 -39.71
N ASN A 130 -29.42 8.05 -40.83
CA ASN A 130 -28.16 7.65 -41.51
C ASN A 130 -28.35 7.77 -43.05
N PRO A 131 -27.32 8.00 -43.91
CA PRO A 131 -26.37 6.97 -44.41
C PRO A 131 -24.91 7.54 -44.60
N THR A 132 -23.91 7.07 -45.38
CA THR A 132 -23.82 6.26 -46.63
C THR A 132 -22.39 5.68 -46.87
N ASN A 133 -22.19 4.88 -47.93
CA ASN A 133 -20.94 4.22 -48.36
C ASN A 133 -19.91 5.12 -49.11
N SER A 134 -18.60 4.76 -49.08
CA SER A 134 -17.90 4.15 -50.26
C SER A 134 -16.34 4.13 -50.21
N LYS A 135 -15.76 2.91 -50.23
CA LYS A 135 -14.50 2.45 -50.87
C LYS A 135 -13.08 2.95 -50.48
N ASP A 136 -12.23 1.94 -50.21
CA ASP A 136 -10.83 1.71 -50.65
C ASP A 136 -9.73 2.78 -50.52
N ILE A 137 -8.65 2.43 -49.79
CA ILE A 137 -7.28 2.24 -50.32
C ILE A 137 -6.37 1.58 -49.24
N LYS A 138 -5.35 0.82 -49.64
CA LYS A 138 -4.34 0.18 -48.76
C LYS A 138 -3.05 1.01 -48.73
N GLU A 139 -2.43 1.22 -47.55
CA GLU A 139 -1.02 0.86 -47.33
C GLU A 139 -0.56 0.92 -45.86
N LYS A 140 0.71 0.54 -45.60
CA LYS A 140 1.35 0.49 -44.28
C LYS A 140 1.90 1.86 -43.85
N LEU A 141 1.81 2.21 -42.56
CA LEU A 141 2.97 2.67 -41.77
C LEU A 141 2.69 2.63 -40.24
N ALA A 142 3.70 3.00 -39.44
CA ALA A 142 3.72 2.88 -37.98
C ALA A 142 2.73 3.82 -37.24
N PRO A 143 2.30 3.48 -36.01
CA PRO A 143 1.37 4.31 -35.24
C PRO A 143 1.95 5.70 -34.90
N PRO A 144 1.20 6.79 -35.11
CA PRO A 144 1.70 8.15 -34.88
C PRO A 144 1.77 8.51 -33.40
N ARG A 145 2.77 9.32 -33.03
CA ARG A 145 2.75 10.04 -31.74
C ARG A 145 1.56 10.99 -31.72
N ALA A 146 0.57 10.73 -30.86
CA ALA A 146 -0.53 11.65 -30.61
C ALA A 146 0.02 12.96 -30.03
N LYS A 147 -0.08 14.06 -30.80
CA LYS A 147 0.15 15.41 -30.29
C LYS A 147 -1.09 15.83 -29.51
N LEU A 148 -0.96 16.08 -28.21
CA LEU A 148 -2.04 16.62 -27.39
C LEU A 148 -2.47 18.01 -27.92
N PRO A 149 -3.77 18.35 -27.86
CA PRO A 149 -4.29 19.59 -28.42
C PRO A 149 -3.88 20.82 -27.60
N LYS A 150 -3.72 21.97 -28.27
CA LYS A 150 -3.13 23.20 -27.68
C LYS A 150 -3.86 23.74 -26.44
N TRP A 151 -5.16 23.50 -26.29
CA TRP A 151 -5.94 23.99 -25.13
C TRP A 151 -5.48 23.36 -23.80
N ALA A 152 -4.74 22.25 -23.82
CA ALA A 152 -4.17 21.62 -22.63
C ALA A 152 -2.99 22.41 -21.98
N PHE A 153 -2.71 23.65 -22.41
CA PHE A 153 -1.55 24.43 -21.95
C PHE A 153 -1.82 25.89 -21.53
N GLU A 154 -3.03 26.43 -21.74
CA GLU A 154 -3.28 27.88 -21.54
C GLU A 154 -3.99 28.25 -20.24
N GLU A 155 -4.65 27.32 -19.54
CA GLU A 155 -5.41 27.63 -18.30
C GLU A 155 -4.54 27.67 -17.01
N TYR A 156 -3.24 27.38 -17.09
CA TYR A 156 -2.38 27.22 -15.89
C TYR A 156 -1.38 28.36 -15.62
N LEU A 157 -1.45 29.49 -16.34
CA LEU A 157 -0.43 30.56 -16.27
C LEU A 157 -0.92 31.92 -15.72
N THR A 158 -2.20 32.06 -15.32
CA THR A 158 -2.79 33.34 -14.89
C THR A 158 -3.56 33.27 -13.58
N SER A 159 -2.84 32.97 -12.48
CA SER A 159 -3.25 33.43 -11.15
C SER A 159 -2.03 33.74 -10.28
N PRO A 160 -1.89 34.95 -9.71
CA PRO A 160 -0.76 35.29 -8.85
C PRO A 160 -0.89 34.56 -7.51
N ALA A 161 0.09 33.71 -7.18
CA ALA A 161 0.10 32.95 -5.94
C ALA A 161 0.19 33.88 -4.71
N PRO A 162 -0.70 33.73 -3.69
CA PRO A 162 -0.62 34.54 -2.48
C PRO A 162 0.65 34.18 -1.68
N THR A 163 1.46 35.20 -1.36
CA THR A 163 2.73 35.02 -0.64
C THR A 163 2.53 34.76 0.85
N VAL A 164 2.04 33.56 1.19
CA VAL A 164 1.98 33.08 2.57
C VAL A 164 3.37 32.60 3.00
N SER A 165 4.02 33.34 3.89
CA SER A 165 5.34 33.03 4.45
C SER A 165 5.28 31.88 5.47
N GLY A 166 4.97 30.67 4.99
CA GLY A 166 4.88 29.47 5.81
C GLY A 166 6.19 29.11 6.54
N PRO A 167 6.11 28.42 7.70
CA PRO A 167 7.29 28.04 8.46
C PRO A 167 8.19 27.09 7.66
N LYS A 168 9.50 27.35 7.69
CA LYS A 168 10.48 26.69 6.82
C LYS A 168 10.46 25.16 6.94
N SER A 169 10.39 24.53 5.77
CA SER A 169 10.44 23.09 5.52
C SER A 169 11.65 22.39 6.16
N ARG A 170 11.49 21.12 6.57
CA ARG A 170 12.45 20.39 7.42
C ARG A 170 12.78 18.93 7.04
N ILE A 171 12.38 18.44 5.88
CA ILE A 171 13.34 17.76 4.99
C ILE A 171 13.80 18.81 3.98
N ILE A 172 14.96 18.68 3.35
CA ILE A 172 15.43 19.71 2.41
C ILE A 172 14.39 19.82 1.28
N GLY A 173 13.66 20.93 1.21
CA GLY A 173 12.55 21.14 0.26
C GLY A 173 11.30 20.24 0.44
N GLY A 174 11.17 19.49 1.53
CA GLY A 174 10.01 18.63 1.83
C GLY A 174 8.88 19.34 2.58
N ASN A 175 8.13 18.62 3.41
CA ASN A 175 7.21 19.19 4.41
C ASN A 175 6.93 18.21 5.55
N SER A 176 6.42 18.70 6.69
CA SER A 176 5.96 17.81 7.77
C SER A 176 4.80 16.93 7.27
N ALA A 177 4.79 15.67 7.69
CA ALA A 177 3.66 14.77 7.51
C ALA A 177 2.54 15.10 8.51
N LEU A 178 1.32 14.63 8.27
CA LEU A 178 0.25 14.66 9.30
C LEU A 178 0.36 13.44 10.24
N PRO A 179 -0.09 13.53 11.50
CA PRO A 179 -0.15 12.37 12.40
C PRO A 179 -0.92 11.21 11.77
N GLY A 180 -0.28 10.03 11.72
CA GLY A 180 -0.85 8.83 11.09
C GLY A 180 -0.87 8.80 9.56
N GLU A 181 -0.35 9.81 8.87
CA GLU A 181 -0.35 9.86 7.39
C GLU A 181 0.52 8.77 6.75
N ILE A 182 1.61 8.39 7.42
CA ILE A 182 2.58 7.39 6.95
C ILE A 182 2.65 6.24 7.97
N PRO A 183 1.58 5.43 8.09
CA PRO A 183 1.38 4.52 9.22
C PRO A 183 2.31 3.29 9.22
N TRP A 184 3.08 3.10 8.16
CA TRP A 184 4.13 2.07 8.06
C TRP A 184 5.51 2.57 8.50
N GLN A 185 5.69 3.85 8.80
CA GLN A 185 6.97 4.40 9.24
C GLN A 185 7.42 3.76 10.56
N VAL A 186 8.70 3.38 10.60
CA VAL A 186 9.37 2.88 11.81
C VAL A 186 10.55 3.80 12.13
N ALA A 187 10.81 4.01 13.43
CA ALA A 187 12.06 4.56 13.95
C ALA A 187 12.86 3.46 14.66
N LEU A 188 14.17 3.36 14.38
CA LEU A 188 15.11 2.55 15.15
C LEU A 188 15.75 3.46 16.20
N VAL A 189 15.50 3.17 17.49
CA VAL A 189 15.85 4.03 18.62
C VAL A 189 16.94 3.37 19.46
N SER A 190 18.08 4.03 19.58
CA SER A 190 19.19 3.58 20.43
C SER A 190 18.78 3.59 21.90
N ARG A 191 19.03 2.50 22.63
CA ARG A 191 18.69 2.41 24.06
C ARG A 191 19.59 3.27 24.94
N SER A 192 20.83 3.55 24.53
CA SER A 192 21.79 4.35 25.31
C SER A 192 21.58 5.86 25.17
N THR A 193 21.16 6.34 23.99
CA THR A 193 20.97 7.78 23.72
C THR A 193 19.50 8.20 23.59
N GLN A 194 18.57 7.25 23.48
CA GLN A 194 17.15 7.47 23.17
C GLN A 194 16.91 8.24 21.85
N GLN A 195 17.92 8.28 20.96
CA GLN A 195 17.83 8.96 19.66
C GLN A 195 17.46 7.98 18.55
N VAL A 196 16.67 8.46 17.59
CA VAL A 196 16.46 7.80 16.29
C VAL A 196 17.76 7.88 15.50
N PHE A 197 18.28 6.74 15.04
CA PHE A 197 19.49 6.69 14.21
C PHE A 197 19.23 6.19 12.79
N CYS A 198 18.16 5.44 12.58
CA CYS A 198 17.68 4.96 11.29
C CYS A 198 16.15 4.87 11.26
N GLY A 199 15.58 4.85 10.05
CA GLY A 199 14.20 4.49 9.78
C GLY A 199 14.01 2.99 9.47
N GLY A 200 12.74 2.62 9.23
CA GLY A 200 12.34 1.31 8.75
C GLY A 200 10.91 1.34 8.19
N SER A 201 10.39 0.19 7.78
CA SER A 201 8.98 0.03 7.37
C SER A 201 8.34 -1.24 7.92
N ILE A 202 7.08 -1.16 8.36
CA ILE A 202 6.29 -2.31 8.83
C ILE A 202 5.90 -3.17 7.63
N LEU A 203 6.30 -4.46 7.60
CA LEU A 203 5.83 -5.40 6.59
C LEU A 203 4.58 -6.17 7.04
N ASN A 204 4.52 -6.50 8.32
CA ASN A 204 3.39 -7.12 9.02
C ASN A 204 3.61 -6.96 10.55
N PRO A 205 2.69 -7.38 11.44
CA PRO A 205 2.84 -7.20 12.89
C PRO A 205 4.14 -7.73 13.51
N LEU A 206 4.82 -8.67 12.86
CA LEU A 206 5.95 -9.42 13.41
C LEU A 206 7.30 -9.16 12.70
N TRP A 207 7.28 -8.33 11.64
CA TRP A 207 8.41 -8.09 10.75
C TRP A 207 8.51 -6.64 10.28
N VAL A 208 9.71 -6.07 10.41
CA VAL A 208 10.09 -4.75 9.90
C VAL A 208 11.25 -4.90 8.89
N ILE A 209 11.29 -4.04 7.88
CA ILE A 209 12.39 -3.91 6.91
C ILE A 209 13.16 -2.61 7.14
N THR A 210 14.47 -2.62 6.91
CA THR A 210 15.38 -1.47 7.04
C THR A 210 16.64 -1.69 6.19
N ALA A 211 17.60 -0.77 6.24
CA ALA A 211 18.92 -0.93 5.63
C ALA A 211 19.82 -1.85 6.47
N ALA A 212 20.74 -2.58 5.84
CA ALA A 212 21.68 -3.45 6.53
C ALA A 212 22.81 -2.66 7.24
N HIS A 213 23.21 -1.51 6.70
CA HIS A 213 24.25 -0.66 7.30
C HIS A 213 23.83 -0.12 8.68
N CYS A 214 22.53 0.10 8.90
CA CYS A 214 21.96 0.46 10.21
C CYS A 214 22.23 -0.59 11.31
N LEU A 215 22.56 -1.83 10.93
CA LEU A 215 22.82 -2.93 11.86
C LEU A 215 24.32 -3.14 12.13
N LEU A 216 25.21 -2.36 11.51
CA LEU A 216 26.65 -2.41 11.78
C LEU A 216 26.96 -1.80 13.15
N GLY A 217 27.81 -2.47 13.94
CA GLY A 217 28.13 -2.08 15.32
C GLY A 217 27.00 -2.30 16.35
N ASN A 218 25.75 -2.34 15.88
CA ASN A 218 24.59 -2.70 16.69
C ASN A 218 24.52 -4.20 16.96
N HIS A 219 23.94 -4.55 18.11
CA HIS A 219 23.74 -5.93 18.54
C HIS A 219 22.33 -6.12 19.11
N ASN A 220 21.92 -7.37 19.33
CA ASN A 220 20.57 -7.67 19.79
C ASN A 220 20.35 -7.05 21.18
N GLY A 221 19.44 -6.08 21.28
CA GLY A 221 19.21 -5.31 22.51
C GLY A 221 19.99 -3.99 22.67
N SER A 222 20.80 -3.55 21.69
CA SER A 222 21.35 -2.17 21.70
C SER A 222 20.32 -1.10 21.33
N PHE A 223 19.25 -1.50 20.64
CA PHE A 223 18.15 -0.64 20.20
C PHE A 223 16.79 -1.34 20.35
N TYR A 224 15.71 -0.57 20.20
CA TYR A 224 14.34 -1.06 19.97
C TYR A 224 13.75 -0.37 18.73
N ILE A 225 12.62 -0.88 18.21
CA ILE A 225 11.88 -0.16 17.16
C ILE A 225 10.67 0.55 17.77
N ARG A 226 10.34 1.74 17.26
CA ARG A 226 9.14 2.50 17.60
C ARG A 226 8.27 2.68 16.36
N VAL A 227 6.97 2.47 16.50
CA VAL A 227 5.95 2.68 15.46
C VAL A 227 4.78 3.48 16.01
N GLY A 228 4.02 4.16 15.15
CA GLY A 228 2.95 5.09 15.58
C GLY A 228 3.48 6.41 16.17
N GLU A 229 4.77 6.66 15.97
CA GLU A 229 5.50 7.90 16.29
C GLU A 229 5.17 8.99 15.26
N HIS A 230 5.12 10.25 15.72
CA HIS A 230 5.07 11.41 14.84
C HIS A 230 6.02 12.52 15.33
N ASP A 231 5.90 13.01 16.57
CA ASP A 231 6.83 13.98 17.18
C ASP A 231 7.73 13.35 18.26
N VAL A 232 8.97 13.01 17.89
CA VAL A 232 9.95 12.35 18.80
C VAL A 232 10.37 13.20 20.00
N SER A 233 9.93 14.47 20.08
CA SER A 233 10.11 15.32 21.26
C SER A 233 9.00 15.17 22.32
N LYS A 234 7.99 14.32 22.07
CA LYS A 234 6.79 14.13 22.89
C LYS A 234 6.49 12.64 23.12
N ILE A 235 5.37 12.38 23.80
CA ILE A 235 4.68 11.10 23.82
C ILE A 235 3.20 11.45 23.53
N GLU A 236 2.71 11.05 22.37
CA GLU A 236 1.38 11.34 21.83
C GLU A 236 0.37 10.22 22.16
N GLY A 237 0.84 9.06 22.64
CA GLY A 237 0.04 7.93 23.09
C GLY A 237 -0.26 6.89 22.00
N THR A 238 0.23 7.12 20.77
CA THR A 238 0.13 6.18 19.64
C THR A 238 1.37 5.30 19.49
N GLU A 239 2.44 5.58 20.24
CA GLU A 239 3.74 4.92 20.11
C GLU A 239 3.71 3.49 20.66
N GLN A 240 4.33 2.57 19.92
CA GLN A 240 4.62 1.22 20.38
C GLN A 240 6.12 0.95 20.27
N ASN A 241 6.80 0.91 21.41
CA ASN A 241 8.19 0.48 21.53
C ASN A 241 8.22 -1.06 21.59
N VAL A 242 8.92 -1.70 20.65
CA VAL A 242 8.99 -3.17 20.54
C VAL A 242 10.44 -3.62 20.40
N ASP A 243 10.81 -4.65 21.15
CA ASP A 243 12.14 -5.27 21.03
C ASP A 243 12.28 -6.09 19.74
N VAL A 244 13.48 -6.09 19.19
CA VAL A 244 13.88 -7.01 18.12
C VAL A 244 14.42 -8.30 18.77
N ILE A 245 14.12 -9.47 18.17
CA ILE A 245 14.67 -10.78 18.58
C ILE A 245 15.71 -11.31 17.58
N LYS A 246 15.59 -10.99 16.29
CA LYS A 246 16.54 -11.44 15.26
C LYS A 246 16.81 -10.35 14.22
N LEU A 247 18.09 -10.11 13.98
CA LEU A 247 18.63 -9.23 12.93
C LEU A 247 19.00 -10.10 11.72
N ILE A 248 18.50 -9.77 10.53
CA ILE A 248 18.73 -10.56 9.31
C ILE A 248 19.11 -9.64 8.14
N SER A 249 20.38 -9.28 8.02
CA SER A 249 20.91 -8.67 6.80
C SER A 249 20.86 -9.66 5.63
N HIS A 250 20.69 -9.15 4.41
CA HIS A 250 20.65 -10.00 3.21
C HIS A 250 21.97 -10.80 3.04
N PRO A 251 21.95 -12.10 2.68
CA PRO A 251 23.16 -12.94 2.63
C PRO A 251 24.28 -12.48 1.68
N ARG A 252 23.98 -11.59 0.73
CA ARG A 252 24.98 -10.99 -0.18
C ARG A 252 25.48 -9.61 0.28
N TYR A 253 25.03 -9.11 1.43
CA TYR A 253 25.53 -7.88 2.03
C TYR A 253 26.93 -8.11 2.62
N ASN A 254 27.89 -7.25 2.28
CA ASN A 254 29.24 -7.32 2.83
C ASN A 254 29.87 -5.93 2.92
N SER A 255 29.74 -5.30 4.08
CA SER A 255 30.25 -3.95 4.36
C SER A 255 31.77 -3.79 4.25
N LYS A 256 32.55 -4.89 4.22
CA LYS A 256 34.00 -4.86 3.95
C LYS A 256 34.35 -4.73 2.46
N VAL A 257 33.39 -4.99 1.56
CA VAL A 257 33.56 -4.93 0.10
C VAL A 257 32.76 -3.77 -0.49
N SER A 258 31.55 -3.52 0.02
CA SER A 258 30.77 -2.32 -0.27
C SER A 258 29.78 -2.07 0.87
N LEU A 259 29.83 -0.87 1.45
CA LEU A 259 28.96 -0.48 2.57
C LEU A 259 27.47 -0.47 2.20
N PHE A 260 27.15 -0.28 0.92
CA PHE A 260 25.80 -0.03 0.42
C PHE A 260 25.28 -1.05 -0.61
N ASN A 261 26.14 -1.91 -1.20
CA ASN A 261 25.64 -2.94 -2.11
C ASN A 261 24.95 -4.08 -1.34
N HIS A 262 23.75 -4.46 -1.77
CA HIS A 262 22.84 -5.35 -1.05
C HIS A 262 22.41 -4.83 0.34
N ASP A 263 22.35 -3.50 0.51
CA ASP A 263 21.99 -2.84 1.77
C ASP A 263 20.48 -2.91 2.09
N ILE A 264 20.09 -4.06 2.64
CA ILE A 264 18.72 -4.40 3.04
C ILE A 264 18.76 -5.47 4.15
N ALA A 265 17.95 -5.28 5.18
CA ALA A 265 17.81 -6.18 6.31
C ALA A 265 16.35 -6.31 6.79
N LEU A 266 16.07 -7.44 7.42
CA LEU A 266 14.80 -7.73 8.08
C LEU A 266 15.00 -7.87 9.59
N LEU A 267 14.06 -7.30 10.35
CA LEU A 267 13.99 -7.34 11.80
C LEU A 267 12.79 -8.19 12.21
N ARG A 268 13.04 -9.29 12.91
CA ARG A 268 11.99 -10.10 13.54
C ARG A 268 11.71 -9.53 14.92
N LEU A 269 10.45 -9.17 15.20
CA LEU A 269 10.05 -8.54 16.46
C LEU A 269 9.75 -9.55 17.58
N ARG A 270 10.11 -9.22 18.82
CA ARG A 270 9.89 -10.08 20.00
C ARG A 270 8.40 -10.35 20.25
N SER A 271 7.56 -9.35 20.04
CA SER A 271 6.10 -9.40 20.16
C SER A 271 5.44 -8.76 18.92
N PRO A 272 4.17 -9.09 18.61
CA PRO A 272 3.45 -8.44 17.53
C PRO A 272 3.11 -6.98 17.87
N ILE A 273 3.33 -6.08 16.91
CA ILE A 273 2.78 -4.74 16.88
C ILE A 273 1.24 -4.82 16.81
N ARG A 274 0.54 -4.00 17.58
CA ARG A 274 -0.91 -3.81 17.45
C ARG A 274 -1.18 -2.86 16.28
N LEU A 275 -1.89 -3.33 15.26
CA LEU A 275 -2.27 -2.49 14.12
C LEU A 275 -3.42 -1.54 14.51
N THR A 276 -3.35 -0.31 14.00
CA THR A 276 -4.26 0.81 14.32
C THR A 276 -4.49 1.67 13.06
N PRO A 277 -5.28 2.76 13.10
CA PRO A 277 -5.27 3.75 12.03
C PRO A 277 -3.89 4.36 11.75
N THR A 278 -3.08 4.57 12.80
CA THR A 278 -1.73 5.17 12.75
C THR A 278 -0.59 4.16 12.59
N VAL A 279 -0.87 2.85 12.64
CA VAL A 279 0.13 1.77 12.62
C VAL A 279 -0.34 0.65 11.69
N ARG A 280 0.22 0.57 10.47
CA ARG A 280 -0.23 -0.32 9.39
C ARG A 280 0.94 -0.81 8.53
N PRO A 281 0.89 -2.01 7.93
CA PRO A 281 1.95 -2.47 7.02
C PRO A 281 1.95 -1.75 5.66
N ILE A 282 3.12 -1.68 5.02
CA ILE A 282 3.27 -1.28 3.61
C ILE A 282 3.20 -2.53 2.70
N CYS A 283 2.66 -2.41 1.48
CA CYS A 283 2.67 -3.54 0.54
C CYS A 283 4.05 -3.73 -0.12
N LEU A 284 4.37 -4.97 -0.46
CA LEU A 284 5.54 -5.34 -1.27
C LEU A 284 5.10 -5.74 -2.67
N GLY A 285 5.82 -5.28 -3.69
CA GLY A 285 5.60 -5.63 -5.09
C GLY A 285 6.61 -6.66 -5.61
N PRO A 286 6.21 -7.63 -6.46
CA PRO A 286 7.14 -8.43 -7.23
C PRO A 286 8.00 -7.55 -8.16
N MET A 287 9.24 -7.98 -8.43
CA MET A 287 10.24 -7.23 -9.23
C MET A 287 9.67 -6.56 -10.48
N VAL A 288 8.92 -7.28 -11.31
CA VAL A 288 8.36 -6.75 -12.58
C VAL A 288 7.42 -5.58 -12.32
N PHE A 289 6.43 -5.76 -11.42
CA PHE A 289 5.49 -4.71 -11.04
C PHE A 289 6.20 -3.50 -10.40
N SER A 290 7.12 -3.72 -9.48
CA SER A 290 7.87 -2.63 -8.84
C SER A 290 8.72 -1.84 -9.84
N ASN A 291 9.28 -2.49 -10.86
CA ASN A 291 10.06 -1.81 -11.90
C ASN A 291 9.17 -1.00 -12.83
N THR A 292 8.02 -1.52 -13.25
CA THR A 292 7.01 -0.75 -14.01
C THR A 292 6.48 0.44 -13.20
N LEU A 293 6.26 0.27 -11.89
CA LEU A 293 5.81 1.35 -11.02
C LEU A 293 6.87 2.44 -10.84
N LEU A 294 8.15 2.09 -10.66
CA LEU A 294 9.27 3.05 -10.63
C LEU A 294 9.36 3.87 -11.93
N GLN A 295 9.06 3.26 -13.07
CA GLN A 295 9.15 3.87 -14.40
C GLN A 295 7.85 4.57 -14.87
N SER A 296 6.79 4.61 -14.05
CA SER A 296 5.49 5.19 -14.43
C SER A 296 5.47 6.72 -14.52
N GLY A 297 6.53 7.40 -14.06
CA GLY A 297 6.54 8.86 -13.88
C GLY A 297 5.77 9.36 -12.65
N THR A 298 5.14 8.47 -11.87
CA THR A 298 4.52 8.81 -10.58
C THR A 298 5.61 9.23 -9.58
N LEU A 299 5.36 10.29 -8.80
CA LEU A 299 6.28 10.68 -7.73
C LEU A 299 6.25 9.66 -6.58
N ALA A 300 7.40 9.43 -5.97
CA ALA A 300 7.54 8.62 -4.78
C ALA A 300 7.58 9.49 -3.52
N THR A 301 6.93 9.05 -2.45
CA THR A 301 7.05 9.68 -1.13
C THR A 301 8.17 9.01 -0.34
N VAL A 302 9.04 9.84 0.23
CA VAL A 302 10.17 9.45 1.09
C VAL A 302 10.00 10.14 2.44
N SER A 303 10.27 9.47 3.58
CA SER A 303 9.97 10.02 4.91
C SER A 303 10.88 9.54 6.03
N GLY A 304 11.03 10.39 7.06
CA GLY A 304 11.83 10.13 8.25
C GLY A 304 12.00 11.34 9.17
N TRP A 305 12.89 11.20 10.15
CA TRP A 305 13.24 12.22 11.16
C TRP A 305 14.70 12.70 11.02
N GLY A 306 15.34 12.45 9.88
CA GLY A 306 16.74 12.76 9.61
C GLY A 306 17.07 14.26 9.65
N ARG A 307 18.33 14.58 9.37
CA ARG A 307 18.83 15.95 9.43
C ARG A 307 18.14 16.84 8.40
N VAL A 308 17.57 17.96 8.87
CA VAL A 308 16.80 18.91 8.04
C VAL A 308 17.62 19.65 6.96
N ARG A 309 18.93 19.42 6.95
CA ARG A 309 19.98 19.95 6.06
C ARG A 309 21.25 19.14 6.28
N PHE A 310 22.20 19.14 5.34
CA PHE A 310 23.52 18.53 5.56
C PHE A 310 24.19 19.05 6.85
N GLN A 311 24.73 18.13 7.66
CA GLN A 311 25.25 18.37 9.02
C GLN A 311 24.29 19.10 10.00
N GLY A 312 23.00 19.22 9.68
CA GLY A 312 22.00 19.89 10.50
C GLY A 312 21.58 19.15 11.77
N ARG A 313 20.59 19.72 12.47
CA ARG A 313 19.81 19.00 13.50
C ARG A 313 18.79 18.08 12.82
N SER A 314 18.42 16.99 13.49
CA SER A 314 17.30 16.12 13.12
C SER A 314 15.95 16.84 13.21
N ALA A 315 14.92 16.33 12.54
CA ALA A 315 13.55 16.79 12.72
C ALA A 315 12.94 16.22 14.01
N ALA A 316 12.03 16.98 14.63
CA ALA A 316 11.25 16.50 15.78
C ALA A 316 9.96 15.80 15.29
N THR A 317 9.15 16.50 14.49
CA THR A 317 8.01 15.92 13.78
C THR A 317 8.45 15.16 12.52
N LEU A 318 7.75 14.07 12.20
CA LEU A 318 7.96 13.27 10.99
C LEU A 318 7.83 14.15 9.75
N GLN A 319 8.83 14.05 8.87
CA GLN A 319 8.88 14.78 7.61
C GLN A 319 8.67 13.83 6.43
N LYS A 320 8.18 14.38 5.33
CA LYS A 320 8.05 13.70 4.04
C LYS A 320 8.51 14.60 2.89
N ILE A 321 8.83 13.98 1.76
CA ILE A 321 9.12 14.66 0.51
C ILE A 321 8.64 13.80 -0.66
N GLU A 322 8.23 14.45 -1.76
CA GLU A 322 7.92 13.79 -3.02
C GLU A 322 9.07 14.00 -4.00
N LEU A 323 9.59 12.90 -4.55
CA LEU A 323 10.74 12.87 -5.46
C LEU A 323 10.43 12.02 -6.71
N PRO A 324 10.91 12.39 -7.90
CA PRO A 324 10.80 11.56 -9.10
C PRO A 324 11.88 10.47 -9.12
N TYR A 325 11.58 9.34 -9.77
CA TYR A 325 12.59 8.38 -10.19
C TYR A 325 13.55 9.02 -11.21
N VAL A 326 14.85 8.73 -11.07
CA VAL A 326 15.91 9.25 -11.96
C VAL A 326 16.43 8.12 -12.84
N ASP A 327 16.60 8.38 -14.14
CA ASP A 327 17.05 7.33 -15.07
C ASP A 327 18.44 6.76 -14.70
N ARG A 328 18.63 5.49 -15.06
CA ARG A 328 19.81 4.71 -14.72
C ARG A 328 21.10 5.18 -15.38
N THR A 329 21.08 5.88 -16.52
CA THR A 329 22.30 6.52 -17.06
C THR A 329 22.65 7.76 -16.23
N VAL A 330 21.71 8.69 -16.10
CA VAL A 330 21.85 9.95 -15.34
C VAL A 330 22.26 9.69 -13.89
N CYS A 331 21.67 8.68 -13.24
CA CYS A 331 22.00 8.23 -11.88
C CYS A 331 23.45 7.72 -11.73
N LYS A 332 24.00 7.07 -12.76
CA LYS A 332 25.41 6.63 -12.77
C LYS A 332 26.36 7.78 -13.07
N GLU A 333 26.05 8.56 -14.10
CA GLU A 333 26.85 9.70 -14.56
C GLU A 333 26.93 10.79 -13.50
N SER A 334 25.91 10.91 -12.63
CA SER A 334 25.91 11.86 -11.53
C SER A 334 26.81 11.45 -10.36
N SER A 335 27.17 10.18 -10.15
CA SER A 335 27.85 9.76 -8.90
C SER A 335 29.31 9.35 -9.06
N SER A 336 30.10 9.58 -8.01
CA SER A 336 31.46 9.04 -7.88
C SER A 336 31.50 7.53 -7.67
N ASP A 337 30.45 6.96 -7.08
CA ASP A 337 30.45 5.59 -6.58
C ASP A 337 29.61 4.63 -7.44
N PRO A 338 30.00 3.33 -7.57
CA PRO A 338 29.37 2.44 -8.54
C PRO A 338 27.91 2.07 -8.24
N ILE A 339 26.95 2.70 -8.93
CA ILE A 339 25.52 2.35 -8.84
C ILE A 339 25.25 0.94 -9.42
N THR A 340 25.09 -0.05 -8.54
CA THR A 340 24.85 -1.45 -8.91
C THR A 340 23.41 -1.68 -9.41
N HIS A 341 23.12 -2.85 -10.01
CA HIS A 341 21.76 -3.19 -10.46
C HIS A 341 20.74 -3.28 -9.31
N PHE A 342 21.21 -3.37 -8.07
CA PHE A 342 20.35 -3.45 -6.89
C PHE A 342 19.98 -2.09 -6.30
N MET A 343 20.39 -1.01 -6.96
CA MET A 343 20.21 0.39 -6.55
C MET A 343 19.52 1.20 -7.65
N PHE A 344 18.78 2.23 -7.25
CA PHE A 344 18.28 3.29 -8.13
C PHE A 344 18.41 4.66 -7.45
N CYS A 345 18.33 5.74 -8.23
CA CYS A 345 18.31 7.11 -7.72
C CYS A 345 16.89 7.69 -7.74
N ALA A 346 16.58 8.56 -6.78
CA ALA A 346 15.41 9.43 -6.82
C ALA A 346 15.77 10.83 -6.30
N GLY A 347 15.26 11.88 -6.95
CA GLY A 347 15.59 13.27 -6.61
C GLY A 347 15.44 14.24 -7.77
N HIS A 348 15.60 15.54 -7.49
CA HIS A 348 15.60 16.60 -8.51
C HIS A 348 17.02 17.11 -8.77
N SER A 349 17.38 17.36 -10.02
CA SER A 349 18.72 17.84 -10.42
C SER A 349 19.05 19.24 -9.89
N ASP A 350 18.06 20.13 -9.87
CA ASP A 350 18.21 21.58 -9.67
C ASP A 350 17.39 22.13 -8.48
N SER A 351 16.66 21.27 -7.76
CA SER A 351 15.92 21.66 -6.55
C SER A 351 16.64 21.07 -5.33
N PRO A 352 16.82 21.83 -4.22
CA PRO A 352 17.39 21.29 -3.00
C PRO A 352 16.35 20.39 -2.30
N LYS A 353 16.21 19.15 -2.82
CA LYS A 353 15.16 18.19 -2.51
C LYS A 353 15.71 16.78 -2.41
N ASP A 354 15.94 16.29 -1.20
CA ASP A 354 16.60 15.01 -0.93
C ASP A 354 16.36 14.52 0.50
N ALA A 355 16.55 13.21 0.73
CA ALA A 355 16.64 12.62 2.08
C ALA A 355 18.01 12.92 2.72
N CYS A 356 18.17 12.66 4.02
CA CYS A 356 19.45 12.95 4.68
C CYS A 356 19.81 11.98 5.83
N GLN A 357 20.94 12.25 6.48
CA GLN A 357 21.46 11.43 7.57
C GLN A 357 20.42 11.23 8.68
N GLY A 358 20.15 9.96 9.05
CA GLY A 358 19.12 9.58 10.01
C GLY A 358 17.80 9.10 9.37
N ASP A 359 17.57 9.41 8.09
CA ASP A 359 16.47 8.79 7.32
C ASP A 359 16.82 7.37 6.83
N SER A 360 18.12 7.01 6.79
CA SER A 360 18.66 5.70 6.41
C SER A 360 17.82 4.53 6.91
N GLY A 361 17.48 3.58 6.02
CA GLY A 361 16.59 2.47 6.30
C GLY A 361 15.09 2.80 6.18
N GLY A 362 14.71 4.08 6.10
CA GLY A 362 13.34 4.53 5.92
C GLY A 362 12.74 4.23 4.54
N PRO A 363 11.41 4.43 4.39
CA PRO A 363 10.67 4.11 3.18
C PRO A 363 10.97 5.03 2.01
N HIS A 364 11.03 4.44 0.81
CA HIS A 364 10.66 5.08 -0.44
C HIS A 364 9.44 4.33 -1.02
N VAL A 365 8.27 4.97 -0.98
CA VAL A 365 6.98 4.37 -1.33
C VAL A 365 6.32 5.07 -2.51
N MET A 366 5.60 4.29 -3.32
CA MET A 366 4.86 4.78 -4.48
C MET A 366 3.40 4.32 -4.41
N ARG A 367 2.48 5.18 -4.83
CA ARG A 367 1.04 4.87 -4.86
C ARG A 367 0.66 4.30 -6.21
N TYR A 368 0.04 3.12 -6.20
CA TYR A 368 -0.62 2.52 -7.36
C TYR A 368 -2.12 2.43 -7.05
N HIS A 369 -2.95 3.09 -7.88
CA HIS A 369 -4.37 3.35 -7.60
C HIS A 369 -4.60 3.89 -6.17
N ASN A 370 -5.22 3.10 -5.29
CA ASN A 370 -5.53 3.45 -3.91
C ASN A 370 -4.72 2.61 -2.90
N THR A 371 -3.52 2.15 -3.26
CA THR A 371 -2.64 1.34 -2.40
C THR A 371 -1.18 1.80 -2.54
N TRP A 372 -0.46 1.91 -1.42
CA TRP A 372 0.95 2.26 -1.36
C TRP A 372 1.85 1.00 -1.34
N PHE A 373 2.95 1.05 -2.09
CA PHE A 373 3.94 -0.02 -2.21
C PHE A 373 5.34 0.48 -1.86
N LEU A 374 6.12 -0.32 -1.14
CA LEU A 374 7.52 -0.07 -0.88
C LEU A 374 8.35 -0.45 -2.12
N THR A 375 8.91 0.55 -2.80
CA THR A 375 9.74 0.36 -3.99
C THR A 375 11.23 0.52 -3.70
N GLY A 376 11.58 1.32 -2.68
CA GLY A 376 12.96 1.52 -2.23
C GLY A 376 13.12 1.59 -0.71
N ILE A 377 14.37 1.43 -0.26
CA ILE A 377 14.83 1.73 1.10
C ILE A 377 15.90 2.81 0.99
N ILE A 378 15.84 3.86 1.81
CA ILE A 378 16.85 4.92 1.87
C ILE A 378 18.20 4.30 2.27
N SER A 379 19.22 4.38 1.41
CA SER A 379 20.52 3.74 1.65
C SER A 379 21.63 4.78 1.86
N TRP A 380 21.92 5.62 0.86
CA TRP A 380 22.99 6.62 0.95
C TRP A 380 22.83 7.76 -0.05
N GLY A 381 23.73 8.75 0.04
CA GLY A 381 23.94 9.83 -0.92
C GLY A 381 25.24 10.54 -0.57
N GLU A 382 25.91 11.15 -1.54
CA GLU A 382 27.21 11.81 -1.31
C GLU A 382 27.09 13.00 -0.34
N GLU A 383 26.13 13.89 -0.60
CA GLU A 383 25.76 15.04 0.23
C GLU A 383 24.27 15.33 0.04
N CYS A 384 23.54 15.53 1.13
CA CYS A 384 22.08 15.74 1.09
C CYS A 384 21.71 16.97 0.24
N ALA A 385 20.96 16.74 -0.85
CA ALA A 385 20.46 17.78 -1.76
C ALA A 385 21.54 18.62 -2.46
N LYS A 386 22.73 18.05 -2.70
CA LYS A 386 23.78 18.66 -3.52
C LYS A 386 23.34 18.75 -4.99
N LYS A 387 23.53 19.91 -5.62
CA LYS A 387 23.15 20.13 -7.03
C LYS A 387 23.79 19.09 -7.94
N GLY A 388 23.00 18.48 -8.83
CA GLY A 388 23.46 17.44 -9.75
C GLY A 388 23.78 16.09 -9.10
N LYS A 389 23.38 15.87 -7.84
CA LYS A 389 23.42 14.57 -7.13
C LYS A 389 22.00 14.16 -6.74
N TYR A 390 21.83 12.89 -6.37
CA TYR A 390 20.54 12.30 -6.00
C TYR A 390 20.72 11.34 -4.83
N GLY A 391 19.68 11.15 -4.02
CA GLY A 391 19.63 10.07 -3.04
C GLY A 391 19.59 8.70 -3.74
N VAL A 392 20.27 7.72 -3.15
CA VAL A 392 20.40 6.35 -3.67
C VAL A 392 19.69 5.35 -2.76
N TYR A 393 18.87 4.51 -3.38
CA TYR A 393 17.88 3.66 -2.71
C TYR A 393 18.09 2.19 -3.10
N THR A 394 18.00 1.28 -2.13
CA THR A 394 18.02 -0.16 -2.40
C THR A 394 16.70 -0.59 -3.04
N GLN A 395 16.75 -1.16 -4.24
CA GLN A 395 15.58 -1.51 -5.05
C GLN A 395 14.87 -2.76 -4.51
N VAL A 396 13.77 -2.57 -3.76
CA VAL A 396 13.13 -3.63 -2.95
C VAL A 396 12.58 -4.78 -3.80
N GLY A 397 12.08 -4.50 -5.00
CA GLY A 397 11.53 -5.51 -5.92
C GLY A 397 12.52 -6.64 -6.25
N ASN A 398 13.82 -6.34 -6.31
CA ASN A 398 14.88 -7.33 -6.55
C ASN A 398 15.04 -8.36 -5.42
N TYR A 399 14.52 -8.05 -4.22
CA TYR A 399 14.63 -8.89 -3.03
C TYR A 399 13.33 -9.60 -2.66
N TYR A 400 12.24 -9.37 -3.38
CA TYR A 400 10.88 -9.85 -3.06
C TYR A 400 10.84 -11.33 -2.64
N ARG A 401 11.48 -12.22 -3.42
CA ARG A 401 11.55 -13.67 -3.11
C ARG A 401 12.30 -13.96 -1.80
N TRP A 402 13.41 -13.27 -1.54
CA TRP A 402 14.15 -13.43 -0.28
C TRP A 402 13.36 -12.88 0.92
N ILE A 403 12.64 -11.76 0.74
CA ILE A 403 11.80 -11.19 1.80
C ILE A 403 10.67 -12.16 2.16
N GLN A 404 9.93 -12.66 1.17
CA GLN A 404 8.87 -13.66 1.38
C GLN A 404 9.40 -14.91 2.07
N HIS A 405 10.45 -15.53 1.53
CA HIS A 405 11.06 -16.75 2.10
C HIS A 405 11.53 -16.54 3.54
N THR A 406 12.23 -15.44 3.83
CA THR A 406 12.74 -15.11 5.17
C THR A 406 11.62 -14.86 6.17
N MET A 407 10.49 -14.30 5.72
CA MET A 407 9.29 -14.12 6.56
C MET A 407 8.49 -15.42 6.78
N GLY A 408 8.85 -16.53 6.13
CA GLY A 408 8.09 -17.79 6.14
C GLY A 408 6.94 -17.86 5.13
N VAL A 409 6.81 -16.86 4.25
CA VAL A 409 5.77 -16.78 3.21
C VAL A 409 6.19 -17.63 2.01
N THR A 410 6.08 -18.96 2.14
CA THR A 410 6.37 -19.90 1.04
C THR A 410 5.22 -20.89 0.86
N THR A 411 4.57 -20.84 -0.30
CA THR A 411 3.63 -21.81 -0.91
C THR A 411 2.36 -22.24 -0.16
N GLY A 412 2.28 -22.15 1.18
CA GLY A 412 1.09 -22.62 1.94
C GLY A 412 -0.13 -21.69 1.93
N ALA A 413 0.07 -20.37 1.73
CA ALA A 413 -0.99 -19.36 1.86
C ALA A 413 -1.38 -18.65 0.55
N LEU A 414 -0.71 -18.99 -0.56
CA LEU A 414 -0.96 -18.41 -1.89
C LEU A 414 -1.78 -19.32 -2.82
N LEU A 415 -2.11 -20.54 -2.37
CA LEU A 415 -2.95 -21.49 -3.11
C LEU A 415 -4.35 -21.68 -2.49
N THR A 416 -4.61 -21.09 -1.32
CA THR A 416 -5.91 -21.21 -0.60
C THR A 416 -6.81 -19.98 -0.80
N ASN A 417 -6.54 -19.15 -1.82
CA ASN A 417 -7.25 -17.88 -2.09
C ASN A 417 -7.32 -17.57 -3.60
N VAL A 418 -7.26 -18.60 -4.46
CA VAL A 418 -7.38 -18.45 -5.93
C VAL A 418 -8.23 -19.57 -6.53
N ASP A 419 -8.09 -20.81 -6.04
CA ASP A 419 -8.87 -21.98 -6.51
C ASP A 419 -9.61 -22.67 -5.36
N GLN A 420 -10.83 -22.21 -5.04
CA GLN A 420 -11.88 -23.05 -4.42
C GLN A 420 -13.28 -22.46 -4.65
#